data_AF-E3CAI5-F1
#
_entry.id   AF-E3CAI5-F1
#
_cell.length_a   1.000
_cell.length_b   1.000
_cell.length_c   1.000
_cell.angle_alpha   90.00
_cell.angle_beta   90.00
_cell.angle_gamma   90.00
#
_symmetry.space_group_name_H-M   'P 1'
#
loop_
_entity.id
_entity.type
_entity.pdbx_description
1 polymer ?
#
loop_
_entity_poly.entity_id
_entity_poly.type
_entity_poly.pdbx_seq_one_letter_code
_entity_poly.pdbx_strand_id
1 'polypeptide(L)'
;MEEQKLKKQNRLVLVILVLLVAAGLAIHQYFNYALRPVSSASRQRVTVTIPRGATDDEVARILKEKQLVRSAYVFSYYLQTHKTKGVKAGKFRLTQTQSVPQIAAELQSSRAAKR
;
A
#
# COMPACT_ATOMS: atom_id res chain seq x y z
N MET A 1 4.23 4.62 -51.69
CA MET A 1 5.05 4.62 -50.45
C MET A 1 4.32 5.21 -49.25
N GLU A 2 3.36 6.14 -49.39
CA GLU A 2 2.68 6.79 -48.25
C GLU A 2 1.72 5.89 -47.47
N GLU A 3 0.94 5.01 -48.13
CA GLU A 3 -0.01 4.13 -47.43
C GLU A 3 0.64 3.16 -46.43
N GLN A 4 1.86 2.69 -46.74
CA GLN A 4 2.63 1.82 -45.86
C GLN A 4 3.12 2.57 -44.61
N LYS A 5 3.44 3.87 -44.73
CA LYS A 5 3.80 4.73 -43.59
C LYS A 5 2.60 4.97 -42.66
N LEU A 6 1.41 5.28 -43.22
CA LEU A 6 0.19 5.47 -42.43
C LEU A 6 -0.24 4.20 -41.69
N LYS A 7 -0.23 3.04 -42.35
CA LYS A 7 -0.58 1.76 -41.71
C LYS A 7 0.39 1.40 -40.57
N LYS A 8 1.68 1.67 -40.74
CA LYS A 8 2.70 1.42 -39.71
C LYS A 8 2.58 2.37 -38.52
N GLN A 9 2.25 3.65 -38.75
CA GLN A 9 1.97 4.62 -37.69
C GLN A 9 0.69 4.27 -36.91
N ASN A 10 -0.41 3.93 -37.58
CA ASN A 10 -1.65 3.53 -36.91
C ASN A 10 -1.46 2.26 -36.07
N ARG A 11 -0.67 1.30 -36.55
CA ARG A 11 -0.34 0.10 -35.77
C ARG A 11 0.51 0.44 -34.54
N LEU A 12 1.44 1.39 -34.64
CA LEU A 12 2.24 1.86 -33.51
C LEU A 12 1.36 2.55 -32.45
N VAL A 13 0.47 3.45 -32.88
CA VAL A 13 -0.49 4.15 -32.00
C VAL A 13 -1.41 3.15 -31.30
N LEU A 14 -1.91 2.14 -32.01
CA LEU A 14 -2.74 1.08 -31.44
C LEU A 14 -1.98 0.28 -30.37
N VAL A 15 -0.72 -0.08 -30.64
CA VAL A 15 0.14 -0.79 -29.67
C VAL A 15 0.41 0.06 -28.43
N ILE A 16 0.70 1.35 -28.59
CA ILE A 16 0.89 2.28 -27.47
C ILE A 16 -0.40 2.41 -26.65
N LEU A 17 -1.56 2.51 -27.31
CA LEU A 17 -2.85 2.59 -26.64
C LEU A 17 -3.15 1.32 -25.82
N VAL A 18 -2.90 0.15 -26.37
CA VAL A 18 -3.06 -1.14 -25.66
C VAL A 18 -2.11 -1.23 -24.47
N LEU A 19 -0.85 -0.80 -24.62
CA LEU A 19 0.11 -0.75 -23.51
C LEU A 19 -0.32 0.20 -22.40
N LEU A 20 -0.86 1.37 -22.73
CA LEU A 20 -1.39 2.32 -21.74
C LEU A 20 -2.58 1.73 -20.98
N VAL A 21 -3.51 1.07 -21.66
CA VAL A 21 -4.65 0.40 -21.02
C VAL A 21 -4.17 -0.75 -20.12
N ALA A 22 -3.24 -1.58 -20.60
CA ALA A 22 -2.67 -2.66 -19.81
C ALA A 22 -1.91 -2.14 -18.57
N ALA A 23 -1.15 -1.06 -18.71
CA ALA A 23 -0.47 -0.41 -17.59
C ALA A 23 -1.48 0.15 -16.57
N GLY A 24 -2.54 0.81 -17.02
CA GLY A 24 -3.61 1.30 -16.15
C GLY A 24 -4.29 0.17 -15.36
N LEU A 25 -4.60 -0.94 -16.01
CA LEU A 25 -5.18 -2.13 -15.37
C LEU A 25 -4.21 -2.77 -14.36
N ALA A 26 -2.92 -2.87 -14.70
CA ALA A 26 -1.90 -3.40 -13.81
C ALA A 26 -1.75 -2.53 -12.55
N ILE A 27 -1.72 -1.21 -12.69
CA ILE A 27 -1.69 -0.26 -11.57
C ILE A 27 -2.93 -0.45 -10.69
N HIS A 28 -4.12 -0.48 -11.29
CA HIS A 28 -5.37 -0.65 -10.54
C HIS A 28 -5.41 -1.97 -9.76
N GLN A 29 -4.98 -3.08 -10.37
CA GLN A 29 -4.86 -4.36 -9.68
C GLN A 29 -3.83 -4.32 -8.56
N TYR A 30 -2.67 -3.69 -8.78
CA TYR A 30 -1.61 -3.58 -7.78
C TYR A 30 -2.07 -2.84 -6.52
N PHE A 31 -2.78 -1.72 -6.67
CA PHE A 31 -3.35 -0.99 -5.53
C PHE A 31 -4.34 -1.84 -4.74
N ASN A 32 -5.28 -2.51 -5.42
CA ASN A 32 -6.23 -3.42 -4.76
C ASN A 32 -5.54 -4.60 -4.06
N TYR A 33 -4.48 -5.13 -4.65
CA TYR A 33 -3.71 -6.24 -4.08
C TYR A 33 -2.85 -5.81 -2.88
N ALA A 34 -2.29 -4.61 -2.91
CA ALA A 34 -1.47 -4.08 -1.83
C ALA A 34 -2.27 -3.64 -0.61
N LEU A 35 -3.55 -3.29 -0.79
CA LEU A 35 -4.48 -3.00 0.31
C LEU A 35 -4.98 -4.25 1.04
N ARG A 36 -4.86 -5.43 0.40
CA ARG A 36 -5.27 -6.71 1.00
C ARG A 36 -4.28 -7.19 2.08
N PRO A 37 -4.76 -8.00 3.04
CA PRO A 37 -3.92 -8.57 4.08
C PRO A 37 -2.73 -9.35 3.51
N VAL A 38 -1.59 -9.36 4.21
CA VAL A 38 -0.42 -10.14 3.82
C VAL A 38 -0.79 -11.63 3.76
N SER A 39 -1.52 -12.12 4.76
CA SER A 39 -1.98 -13.50 4.83
C SER A 39 -3.40 -13.58 5.39
N SER A 40 -4.28 -14.33 4.75
CA SER A 40 -5.65 -14.59 5.24
C SER A 40 -5.72 -15.70 6.31
N ALA A 41 -4.67 -16.52 6.43
CA ALA A 41 -4.64 -17.68 7.33
C ALA A 41 -3.77 -17.47 8.58
N SER A 42 -2.83 -16.52 8.54
CA SER A 42 -1.86 -16.32 9.63
C SER A 42 -2.48 -15.57 10.82
N ARG A 43 -2.77 -16.29 11.91
CA ARG A 43 -3.21 -15.70 13.19
C ARG A 43 -2.06 -15.18 14.05
N GLN A 44 -0.85 -15.10 13.50
CA GLN A 44 0.33 -14.69 14.27
C GLN A 44 0.23 -13.19 14.61
N ARG A 45 0.15 -12.90 15.91
CA ARG A 45 0.20 -11.53 16.44
C ARG A 45 1.65 -11.09 16.53
N VAL A 46 2.01 -10.06 15.78
CA VAL A 46 3.33 -9.45 15.81
C VAL A 46 3.24 -8.15 16.61
N THR A 47 4.11 -8.01 17.61
CA THR A 47 4.21 -6.77 18.37
C THR A 47 5.20 -5.84 17.66
N VAL A 48 4.76 -4.62 17.37
CA VAL A 48 5.55 -3.57 16.73
C VAL A 48 5.63 -2.37 17.64
N THR A 49 6.81 -1.76 17.71
CA THR A 49 7.04 -0.53 18.47
C THR A 49 7.23 0.61 17.49
N ILE A 50 6.36 1.62 17.57
CA ILE A 50 6.49 2.85 16.79
C ILE A 50 7.23 3.90 17.63
N PRO A 51 8.39 4.39 17.17
CA PRO A 51 9.14 5.41 17.89
C PRO A 51 8.39 6.76 17.95
N ARG A 52 8.69 7.55 18.98
CA ARG A 52 8.15 8.93 19.09
C ARG A 52 8.70 9.79 17.96
N GLY A 53 7.82 10.53 17.29
CA GLY A 53 8.19 11.37 16.16
C GLY A 53 8.47 10.60 14.86
N ALA A 54 8.17 9.30 14.80
CA ALA A 54 8.30 8.52 13.58
C ALA A 54 7.44 9.12 12.45
N THR A 55 8.04 9.24 11.28
CA THR A 55 7.33 9.68 10.06
C THR A 55 6.47 8.56 9.50
N ASP A 56 5.47 8.90 8.67
CA ASP A 56 4.59 7.91 8.03
C ASP A 56 5.37 6.87 7.22
N ASP A 57 6.49 7.28 6.60
CA ASP A 57 7.37 6.38 5.84
C ASP A 57 8.15 5.42 6.75
N GLU A 58 8.68 5.91 7.87
CA GLU A 58 9.35 5.05 8.87
C GLU A 58 8.38 4.03 9.47
N VAL A 59 7.18 4.46 9.82
CA VAL A 59 6.12 3.55 10.29
C VAL A 59 5.83 2.48 9.23
N ALA A 60 5.64 2.89 7.98
CA ALA A 60 5.35 1.97 6.88
C ALA A 60 6.48 0.95 6.65
N ARG A 61 7.74 1.38 6.77
CA ARG A 61 8.92 0.53 6.64
C ARG A 61 9.01 -0.48 7.79
N ILE A 62 8.80 -0.05 9.03
CA ILE A 62 8.75 -0.94 10.20
C ILE A 62 7.67 -2.01 10.01
N LEU A 63 6.48 -1.63 9.55
CA LEU A 63 5.39 -2.58 9.32
C LEU A 63 5.70 -3.56 8.19
N LYS A 64 6.39 -3.12 7.13
CA LYS A 64 6.81 -3.97 6.01
C LYS A 64 7.88 -4.98 6.47
N GLU A 65 8.88 -4.54 7.22
CA GLU A 65 9.93 -5.40 7.79
C GLU A 65 9.34 -6.49 8.70
N LYS A 66 8.24 -6.18 9.39
CA LYS A 66 7.50 -7.11 10.24
C LYS A 66 6.44 -7.92 9.50
N GLN A 67 6.41 -7.82 8.16
CA GLN A 67 5.46 -8.49 7.27
C GLN A 67 3.99 -8.25 7.64
N LEU A 68 3.67 -7.09 8.20
CA LEU A 68 2.31 -6.67 8.54
C LEU A 68 1.63 -5.97 7.36
N VAL A 69 2.41 -5.34 6.50
CA VAL A 69 1.94 -4.71 5.25
C VAL A 69 2.74 -5.22 4.06
N ARG A 70 2.08 -5.36 2.91
CA ARG A 70 2.73 -5.85 1.67
C ARG A 70 3.69 -4.83 1.08
N SER A 71 3.36 -3.55 1.19
CA SER A 71 4.15 -2.45 0.63
C SER A 71 4.18 -1.26 1.57
N ALA A 72 5.38 -0.82 1.93
CA ALA A 72 5.59 0.39 2.71
C ALA A 72 5.07 1.63 1.96
N TYR A 73 5.34 1.71 0.65
CA TYR A 73 4.91 2.86 -0.16
C TYR A 73 3.38 3.01 -0.21
N VAL A 74 2.66 1.89 -0.37
CA VAL A 74 1.18 1.93 -0.39
C VAL A 74 0.64 2.30 0.98
N PHE A 75 1.25 1.81 2.06
CA PHE A 75 0.83 2.15 3.42
C PHE A 75 1.12 3.62 3.77
N SER A 76 2.31 4.13 3.45
CA SER A 76 2.66 5.54 3.69
C SER A 76 1.79 6.47 2.86
N TYR A 77 1.53 6.14 1.60
CA TYR A 77 0.58 6.87 0.74
C TYR A 77 -0.84 6.85 1.31
N TYR A 78 -1.29 5.70 1.84
CA TYR A 78 -2.59 5.57 2.48
C TYR A 78 -2.70 6.50 3.71
N LEU A 79 -1.69 6.54 4.58
CA LEU A 79 -1.65 7.46 5.72
C LEU A 79 -1.69 8.93 5.29
N GLN A 80 -0.94 9.28 4.24
CA GLN A 80 -0.87 10.65 3.71
C GLN A 80 -2.19 11.11 3.06
N THR A 81 -2.91 10.21 2.41
CA THR A 81 -4.21 10.53 1.78
C THR A 81 -5.35 10.54 2.80
N HIS A 82 -5.30 9.66 3.81
CA HIS A 82 -6.34 9.52 4.83
C HIS A 82 -6.05 10.36 6.08
N LYS A 83 -5.50 11.58 5.92
CA LYS A 83 -5.01 12.53 6.96
C LYS A 83 -5.93 12.72 8.17
N THR A 84 -6.03 11.73 9.04
CA THR A 84 -6.93 11.75 10.19
C THR A 84 -6.14 11.32 11.42
N LYS A 85 -5.43 12.31 11.98
CA LYS A 85 -4.57 12.20 13.18
C LYS A 85 -3.32 11.36 12.89
N GLY A 86 -2.13 11.95 13.02
CA GLY A 86 -0.87 11.23 12.80
C GLY A 86 -0.77 9.94 13.63
N VAL A 87 0.09 9.03 13.20
CA VAL A 87 0.31 7.75 13.90
C VAL A 87 0.80 8.00 15.32
N LYS A 88 0.23 7.28 16.30
CA LYS A 88 0.68 7.38 17.69
C LYS A 88 1.91 6.52 17.93
N ALA A 89 2.84 7.06 18.70
CA ALA A 89 3.97 6.29 19.21
C ALA A 89 3.51 5.32 20.31
N GLY A 90 4.05 4.10 20.31
CA GLY A 90 3.64 3.07 21.26
C GLY A 90 3.92 1.65 20.77
N LYS A 91 3.49 0.67 21.58
CA LYS A 91 3.53 -0.75 21.22
C LYS A 91 2.16 -1.18 20.72
N PHE A 92 2.11 -1.75 19.52
CA PHE A 92 0.89 -2.21 18.86
C PHE A 92 1.00 -3.71 18.61
N ARG A 93 -0.13 -4.43 18.74
CA ARG A 93 -0.21 -5.86 18.46
C ARG A 93 -1.05 -6.07 17.22
N LEU A 94 -0.38 -6.22 16.09
CA LEU A 94 -1.02 -6.34 14.79
C LEU A 94 -0.97 -7.78 14.29
N THR A 95 -1.84 -8.14 13.36
CA THR A 95 -1.82 -9.43 12.68
C THR A 95 -1.69 -9.28 11.18
N GLN A 96 -1.11 -10.27 10.52
CA GLN A 96 -0.95 -10.30 9.06
C GLN A 96 -2.29 -10.41 8.31
N THR A 97 -3.37 -10.74 9.02
CA THR A 97 -4.76 -10.79 8.53
C THR A 97 -5.43 -9.43 8.48
N GLN A 98 -4.87 -8.41 9.13
CA GLN A 98 -5.42 -7.07 9.07
C GLN A 98 -5.11 -6.42 7.72
N SER A 99 -6.08 -5.67 7.19
CA SER A 99 -5.88 -4.86 5.99
C SER A 99 -5.17 -3.54 6.33
N VAL A 100 -4.60 -2.88 5.31
CA VAL A 100 -4.00 -1.54 5.44
C VAL A 100 -4.90 -0.55 6.20
N PRO A 101 -6.20 -0.39 5.86
CA PRO A 101 -7.11 0.49 6.61
C PRO A 101 -7.27 0.10 8.08
N GLN A 102 -7.30 -1.20 8.40
CA GLN A 102 -7.43 -1.67 9.79
C GLN A 102 -6.18 -1.37 10.61
N ILE A 103 -5.00 -1.62 10.05
CA ILE A 103 -3.72 -1.31 10.69
C ILE A 103 -3.59 0.20 10.90
N ALA A 104 -3.91 1.00 9.88
CA ALA A 104 -3.89 2.46 9.98
C ALA A 104 -4.85 2.96 11.08
N ALA A 105 -6.09 2.45 11.10
CA ALA A 105 -7.06 2.81 12.13
C ALA A 105 -6.59 2.42 13.54
N GLU A 106 -5.96 1.26 13.71
CA GLU A 106 -5.43 0.82 15.01
C GLU A 106 -4.29 1.71 15.49
N LEU A 107 -3.37 2.08 14.59
CA LEU A 107 -2.24 2.99 14.83
C LEU A 107 -2.66 4.44 15.13
N GLN A 108 -3.78 4.88 14.56
CA GLN A 108 -4.38 6.19 14.81
C GLN A 108 -5.26 6.19 16.07
N SER A 109 -5.84 5.04 16.43
CA SER A 109 -6.66 4.89 17.63
C SER A 109 -5.80 5.01 18.89
N SER A 110 -6.32 5.68 19.91
CA SER A 110 -5.69 5.74 21.24
C SER A 110 -5.71 4.41 22.01
N ARG A 111 -6.26 3.34 21.42
CA ARG A 111 -6.62 2.11 22.15
C ARG A 111 -5.40 1.24 22.45
N ALA A 112 -4.36 1.29 21.63
CA ALA A 112 -3.11 0.56 21.84
C ALA A 112 -2.03 1.38 22.58
N ALA A 113 -2.23 2.69 22.75
CA ALA A 113 -1.32 3.55 23.52
C ALA A 113 -1.47 3.38 25.05
N LYS A 114 -2.22 2.38 25.52
CA LYS A 114 -2.58 2.23 26.93
C LYS A 114 -2.03 0.92 27.54
N ARG A 115 -1.15 1.15 28.52
CA ARG A 115 -0.45 0.25 29.45
C ARG A 115 0.86 -0.36 28.97
#